data_AF-A0A3C1LK93-F1
#
_entry.id   AF-A0A3C1LK93-F1
#
_cell.length_a   1.000
_cell.length_b   1.000
_cell.length_c   1.000
_cell.angle_alpha   90.00
_cell.angle_beta   90.00
_cell.angle_gamma   90.00
#
_symmetry.space_group_name_H-M   'P 1'
#
loop_
_entity.id
_entity.type
_entity.pdbx_description
1 polymer ?
#
loop_
_entity_poly.entity_id
_entity_poly.type
_entity_poly.pdbx_seq_one_letter_code
_entity_poly.pdbx_strand_id
1 'polypeptide(L)'
;IKEKDFIEPMYRNYPLIYVTGPSERDVNLTISQINTHKIRGADTYVIAEENDNLLKYASEKPDKDRYYGWNYIFLPKTNDSLLTCFSATVVLQLLALKMSIRKMRKLDRLGIADHGVHPDVPKNVSKSITVD
;
A
#
# COMPACT_ATOMS: atom_id res chain seq x y z
N ILE A 1 2.14 -17.82 31.22
CA ILE A 1 1.34 -17.67 29.97
C ILE A 1 1.07 -16.18 29.73
N LYS A 2 2.14 -15.37 29.57
CA LYS A 2 2.04 -13.90 29.44
C LYS A 2 3.04 -13.34 28.41
N GLU A 3 3.55 -14.20 27.51
CA GLU A 3 4.78 -13.87 26.75
C GLU A 3 4.67 -13.94 25.22
N LYS A 4 3.53 -14.29 24.63
CA LYS A 4 3.35 -14.13 23.18
C LYS A 4 1.93 -13.71 22.89
N ASP A 5 1.70 -12.41 22.90
CA ASP A 5 0.51 -11.86 22.25
C ASP A 5 0.71 -11.97 20.74
N PHE A 6 0.18 -13.04 20.15
CA PHE A 6 0.19 -13.27 18.70
C PHE A 6 -0.89 -12.45 17.98
N ILE A 7 -1.85 -11.90 18.73
CA ILE A 7 -3.06 -11.27 18.22
C ILE A 7 -2.84 -9.76 18.07
N GLU A 8 -2.15 -9.15 19.02
CA GLU A 8 -1.84 -7.72 19.00
C GLU A 8 -1.03 -7.27 17.76
N PRO A 9 -0.03 -8.02 17.24
CA PRO A 9 0.60 -7.72 15.96
C PRO A 9 -0.36 -7.81 14.75
N MET A 10 -1.40 -8.66 14.82
CA MET A 10 -2.40 -8.78 13.75
C MET A 10 -3.36 -7.58 13.72
N TYR A 11 -3.59 -6.93 14.86
CA TYR A 11 -4.39 -5.69 14.94
C TYR A 11 -3.58 -4.41 14.66
N ARG A 12 -2.24 -4.48 14.74
CA ARG A 12 -1.37 -3.30 14.82
C ARG A 12 -0.96 -2.65 13.51
N ASN A 13 -1.33 -3.20 12.36
CA ASN A 13 -0.76 -2.70 11.11
C ASN A 13 -1.78 -2.54 9.99
N TYR A 14 -2.34 -1.34 9.88
CA TYR A 14 -3.07 -0.92 8.68
C TYR A 14 -2.10 -0.12 7.79
N PRO A 15 -1.52 -0.73 6.74
CA PRO A 15 -0.63 0.00 5.85
C PRO A 15 -1.45 0.99 5.02
N LEU A 16 -1.01 2.26 5.00
CA LEU A 16 -1.57 3.28 4.14
C LEU A 16 -0.67 3.50 2.93
N ILE A 17 -1.29 3.44 1.75
CA ILE A 17 -0.65 3.76 0.48
C ILE A 17 -1.14 5.13 0.05
N TYR A 18 -0.22 6.08 -0.02
CA TYR A 18 -0.45 7.43 -0.49
C TYR A 18 -0.03 7.52 -1.96
N VAL A 19 -0.95 7.88 -2.83
CA VAL A 19 -0.68 8.18 -4.23
C VAL A 19 -0.88 9.68 -4.41
N THR A 20 0.14 10.40 -4.85
CA THR A 20 0.08 11.85 -4.92
C THR A 20 0.79 12.41 -6.15
N GLY A 21 0.21 13.47 -6.71
CA GLY A 21 0.77 14.20 -7.84
C GLY A 21 1.92 15.13 -7.43
N PRO A 22 2.63 15.71 -8.41
CA PRO A 22 3.77 16.60 -8.15
C PRO A 22 3.36 18.02 -7.76
N SER A 23 2.07 18.37 -7.81
CA SER A 23 1.61 19.71 -7.44
C SER A 23 1.85 19.99 -5.95
N GLU A 24 2.23 21.21 -5.62
CA GLU A 24 2.51 21.60 -4.23
C GLU A 24 1.30 21.37 -3.32
N ARG A 25 0.09 21.61 -3.82
CA ARG A 25 -1.16 21.35 -3.11
C ARG A 25 -1.31 19.86 -2.75
N ASP A 26 -1.08 18.96 -3.71
CA ASP A 26 -1.23 17.51 -3.52
C ASP A 26 -0.19 16.97 -2.54
N VAL A 27 1.05 17.45 -2.68
CA VAL A 27 2.17 17.16 -1.76
C VAL A 27 1.82 17.57 -0.34
N ASN A 28 1.38 18.81 -0.13
CA ASN A 28 1.06 19.34 1.20
C ASN A 28 -0.11 18.61 1.85
N LEU A 29 -1.15 18.29 1.09
CA LEU A 29 -2.29 17.50 1.58
C LEU A 29 -1.84 16.09 1.97
N THR A 30 -0.98 15.47 1.18
CA THR A 30 -0.46 14.13 1.45
C THR A 30 0.40 14.12 2.71
N ILE A 31 1.31 15.08 2.88
CA ILE A 31 2.12 15.24 4.09
C ILE A 31 1.22 15.39 5.33
N SER A 32 0.16 16.20 5.24
CA SER A 32 -0.81 16.35 6.33
C SER A 32 -1.48 15.02 6.70
N GLN A 33 -1.87 14.22 5.70
CA GLN A 33 -2.46 12.90 5.94
C GLN A 33 -1.46 11.89 6.52
N ILE A 34 -0.21 11.88 6.05
CA ILE A 34 0.88 11.08 6.60
C ILE A 34 1.04 11.38 8.09
N ASN A 35 1.20 12.66 8.44
CA ASN A 35 1.40 13.08 9.83
C ASN A 35 0.22 12.67 10.72
N THR A 36 -1.01 12.83 10.22
CA THR A 36 -2.24 12.49 10.96
C THR A 36 -2.35 11.00 11.27
N HIS A 37 -1.89 10.13 10.38
CA HIS A 37 -2.08 8.67 10.51
C HIS A 37 -0.84 7.97 11.09
N LYS A 38 0.37 8.50 10.86
CA LYS A 38 1.60 7.93 11.44
C LYS A 38 1.61 8.01 12.96
N ILE A 39 1.08 9.10 13.56
CA ILE A 39 0.97 9.21 15.03
C ILE A 39 0.00 8.19 15.63
N ARG A 40 -0.97 7.71 14.84
CA ARG A 40 -1.90 6.62 15.23
C ARG A 40 -1.30 5.23 14.98
N GLY A 41 -0.13 5.19 14.35
CA GLY A 41 0.64 3.97 14.12
C GLY A 41 0.35 3.27 12.80
N ALA A 42 -0.07 4.01 11.78
CA ALA A 42 -0.10 3.49 10.42
C ALA A 42 1.32 3.34 9.87
N ASP A 43 1.57 2.25 9.13
CA ASP A 43 2.71 2.18 8.23
C ASP A 43 2.43 3.05 6.98
N THR A 44 3.45 3.74 6.47
CA THR A 44 3.30 4.75 5.40
C THR A 44 4.07 4.38 4.15
N TYR A 45 3.36 4.14 3.05
CA TYR A 45 3.95 3.85 1.75
C TYR A 45 3.55 4.95 0.77
N VAL A 46 4.52 5.63 0.17
CA VAL A 46 4.26 6.72 -0.79
C VAL A 46 4.58 6.27 -2.21
N ILE A 47 3.72 6.62 -3.15
CA ILE A 47 3.89 6.44 -4.59
C ILE A 47 3.74 7.81 -5.23
N ALA A 48 4.87 8.40 -5.64
CA ALA A 48 4.91 9.77 -6.17
C ALA A 48 6.21 10.00 -6.95
N GLU A 49 6.25 11.10 -7.70
CA GLU A 49 7.52 11.63 -8.22
C GLU A 49 8.48 11.98 -7.08
N GLU A 50 9.77 12.11 -7.37
CA GLU A 50 10.77 12.47 -6.36
C GLU A 50 10.46 13.83 -5.70
N ASN A 51 10.38 13.82 -4.37
CA ASN A 51 10.13 15.01 -3.57
C ASN A 51 10.74 14.84 -2.17
N ASP A 52 11.69 15.72 -1.81
CA ASP A 52 12.42 15.63 -0.55
C ASP A 52 11.53 15.75 0.69
N ASN A 53 10.48 16.59 0.62
CA ASN A 53 9.55 16.74 1.73
C ASN A 53 8.74 15.46 1.93
N LEU A 54 8.14 14.90 0.88
CA LEU A 54 7.41 13.64 1.01
C LEU A 54 8.30 12.52 1.52
N LEU A 55 9.52 12.39 1.02
CA LEU A 55 10.48 11.39 1.47
C LEU A 55 10.81 11.55 2.95
N LYS A 56 11.08 12.79 3.39
CA LYS A 56 11.33 13.12 4.80
C LYS A 56 10.13 12.73 5.68
N TYR A 57 8.92 13.20 5.36
CA TYR A 57 7.75 12.97 6.21
C TYR A 57 7.29 11.52 6.22
N ALA A 58 7.47 10.79 5.11
CA ALA A 58 7.20 9.36 5.04
C ALA A 58 8.18 8.53 5.87
N SER A 59 9.48 8.89 5.87
CA SER A 59 10.52 8.14 6.58
C SER A 59 10.65 8.49 8.06
N GLU A 60 10.24 9.69 8.45
CA GLU A 60 10.36 10.16 9.81
C GLU A 60 9.44 9.41 10.76
N LYS A 61 10.08 8.62 11.62
CA LYS A 61 9.46 7.79 12.63
C LYS A 61 8.76 8.64 13.72
N PRO A 62 7.48 8.38 14.04
CA PRO A 62 6.75 9.16 15.05
C PRO A 62 7.22 8.90 16.49
N ASP A 63 7.67 7.68 16.78
CA ASP A 63 8.13 7.25 18.11
C ASP A 63 9.35 6.32 17.95
N LYS A 64 10.42 6.56 18.72
CA LYS A 64 11.67 5.79 18.64
C LYS A 64 11.48 4.32 19.01
N ASP A 65 10.52 4.00 19.89
CA ASP A 65 10.40 2.66 20.46
C ASP A 65 9.36 1.79 19.73
N ARG A 66 8.57 2.36 18.82
CA ARG A 66 7.54 1.63 18.06
C ARG A 66 8.06 1.14 16.72
N TYR A 67 7.59 0.01 16.19
CA TYR A 67 7.84 -0.31 14.78
C TYR A 67 7.10 0.68 13.86
N TYR A 68 7.74 1.09 12.77
CA TYR A 68 7.15 1.93 11.73
C TYR A 68 7.68 1.49 10.37
N GLY A 69 6.81 0.84 9.60
CA GLY A 69 7.08 0.48 8.22
C GLY A 69 6.87 1.68 7.31
N TRP A 70 7.85 1.97 6.47
CA TRP A 70 7.71 2.96 5.43
C TRP A 70 8.42 2.56 4.14
N ASN A 71 7.96 3.11 3.01
CA ASN A 71 8.70 3.04 1.75
C ASN A 71 8.27 4.17 0.80
N TYR A 72 9.11 4.43 -0.20
CA TYR A 72 8.85 5.39 -1.26
C TYR A 72 9.06 4.72 -2.63
N ILE A 73 8.05 4.74 -3.47
CA ILE A 73 8.12 4.27 -4.85
C ILE A 73 8.20 5.51 -5.74
N PHE A 74 9.38 5.73 -6.30
CA PHE A 74 9.65 6.84 -7.21
C PHE A 74 8.98 6.58 -8.56
N LEU A 75 8.05 7.46 -8.92
CA LEU A 75 7.47 7.53 -10.25
C LEU A 75 8.39 8.34 -11.19
N PRO A 76 8.34 8.07 -12.51
CA PRO A 76 9.00 8.91 -13.50
C PRO A 76 8.54 10.36 -13.39
N LYS A 77 9.48 11.31 -13.49
CA LYS A 77 9.18 12.73 -13.41
C LYS A 77 8.40 13.19 -14.65
N THR A 78 7.19 13.68 -14.43
CA THR A 78 6.31 14.27 -15.45
C THR A 78 5.95 15.72 -15.12
N ASN A 79 6.02 16.11 -13.83
CA ASN A 79 5.47 17.36 -13.31
C ASN A 79 3.99 17.61 -13.66
N ASP A 80 3.25 16.54 -14.01
CA ASP A 80 1.85 16.60 -14.42
C ASP A 80 1.00 15.71 -13.50
N SER A 81 0.04 16.32 -12.81
CA SER A 81 -0.85 15.60 -11.89
C SER A 81 -1.74 14.58 -12.58
N LEU A 82 -2.09 14.75 -13.85
CA LEU A 82 -2.88 13.78 -14.62
C LEU A 82 -2.03 12.59 -15.03
N LEU A 83 -0.79 12.81 -15.46
CA LEU A 83 0.10 11.73 -15.90
C LEU A 83 0.52 10.79 -14.76
N THR A 84 0.58 11.31 -13.54
CA THR A 84 0.86 10.54 -12.32
C THR A 84 -0.10 9.36 -12.15
N CYS A 85 -1.38 9.51 -12.53
CA CYS A 85 -2.37 8.45 -12.41
C CYS A 85 -1.97 7.18 -13.18
N PHE A 86 -1.40 7.33 -14.39
CA PHE A 86 -1.02 6.20 -15.22
C PHE A 86 0.16 5.43 -14.65
N SER A 87 1.23 6.14 -14.23
CA SER A 87 2.41 5.50 -13.65
C SER A 87 2.11 4.86 -12.29
N ALA A 88 1.32 5.53 -11.45
CA ALA A 88 0.86 4.97 -10.18
C ALA A 88 -0.03 3.73 -10.36
N THR A 89 -0.89 3.72 -11.39
CA THR A 89 -1.76 2.56 -11.68
C THR A 89 -0.94 1.30 -11.95
N VAL A 90 0.16 1.40 -12.71
CA VAL A 90 1.05 0.26 -12.96
C VAL A 90 1.66 -0.25 -11.66
N VAL A 91 2.10 0.64 -10.77
CA VAL A 91 2.64 0.26 -9.45
C VAL A 91 1.59 -0.49 -8.63
N LEU A 92 0.36 0.02 -8.56
CA LEU A 92 -0.73 -0.60 -7.80
C LEU A 92 -1.14 -1.96 -8.37
N GLN A 93 -1.20 -2.09 -9.70
CA GLN A 93 -1.49 -3.36 -10.38
C GLN A 93 -0.41 -4.41 -10.06
N LEU A 94 0.87 -4.04 -10.13
CA LEU A 94 1.98 -4.94 -9.80
C LEU A 94 1.99 -5.32 -8.32
N LEU A 95 1.63 -4.39 -7.43
CA LEU A 95 1.49 -4.67 -6.01
C LEU A 95 0.38 -5.70 -5.78
N ALA A 96 -0.80 -5.48 -6.34
CA ALA A 96 -1.94 -6.39 -6.21
C ALA A 96 -1.61 -7.79 -6.76
N LEU A 97 -0.97 -7.87 -7.93
CA LEU A 97 -0.52 -9.12 -8.53
C LEU A 97 0.46 -9.87 -7.61
N LYS A 98 1.50 -9.18 -7.12
CA LYS A 98 2.49 -9.79 -6.22
C LYS A 98 1.87 -10.26 -4.91
N MET A 99 0.93 -9.50 -4.34
CA MET A 99 0.18 -9.90 -3.15
C MET A 99 -0.69 -11.13 -3.41
N SER A 100 -1.38 -11.16 -4.54
CA SER A 100 -2.21 -12.28 -4.98
C SER A 100 -1.39 -13.57 -5.10
N ILE A 101 -0.29 -13.53 -5.87
CA ILE A 101 0.63 -14.68 -6.03
C ILE A 101 1.20 -15.14 -4.68
N ARG A 102 1.60 -14.21 -3.81
CA ARG A 102 2.16 -14.55 -2.50
C ARG A 102 1.11 -15.22 -1.60
N LYS A 103 -0.13 -14.72 -1.61
CA LYS A 103 -1.23 -15.28 -0.82
C LYS A 103 -1.64 -16.65 -1.36
N MET A 104 -1.79 -16.80 -2.68
CA MET A 104 -2.08 -18.07 -3.36
C MET A 104 -1.08 -19.14 -2.96
N ARG A 105 0.22 -18.93 -3.21
CA ARG A 105 1.29 -19.87 -2.84
C ARG A 105 1.27 -20.27 -1.36
N LYS A 106 0.93 -19.33 -0.48
CA LYS A 106 0.84 -19.61 0.97
C LYS A 106 -0.35 -20.54 1.28
N LEU A 107 -1.50 -20.29 0.67
CA LEU A 107 -2.72 -21.06 0.91
C LEU A 107 -2.65 -22.44 0.23
N ASP A 108 -2.06 -22.53 -0.96
CA ASP A 108 -1.73 -23.79 -1.65
C ASP A 108 -0.89 -24.70 -0.76
N ARG A 109 0.18 -24.16 -0.16
CA ARG A 109 1.06 -24.91 0.73
C ARG A 109 0.37 -25.39 2.01
N LEU A 110 -0.71 -24.71 2.43
CA LEU A 110 -1.53 -25.11 3.57
C LEU A 110 -2.63 -26.10 3.19
N GLY A 111 -2.76 -26.47 1.91
CA GLY A 111 -3.79 -27.39 1.42
C GLY A 111 -5.20 -26.79 1.42
N ILE A 112 -5.33 -25.47 1.45
CA ILE A 112 -6.63 -24.80 1.46
C ILE A 112 -7.17 -24.75 0.04
N ALA A 113 -8.05 -25.68 -0.29
CA ALA A 113 -8.75 -25.72 -1.57
C ALA A 113 -9.69 -24.50 -1.74
N ASP A 114 -9.94 -24.13 -3.01
CA ASP A 114 -10.91 -23.09 -3.40
C ASP A 114 -10.78 -21.74 -2.69
N HIS A 115 -9.55 -21.39 -2.28
CA HIS A 115 -9.25 -20.18 -1.53
C HIS A 115 -9.55 -18.86 -2.29
N GLY A 116 -9.78 -18.93 -3.60
CA GLY A 116 -10.32 -17.83 -4.40
C GLY A 116 -9.39 -16.65 -4.71
N VAL A 117 -8.10 -16.75 -4.38
CA VAL A 117 -7.11 -15.67 -4.60
C VAL A 117 -6.29 -15.83 -5.88
N HIS A 118 -6.75 -16.60 -6.87
CA HIS A 118 -6.02 -16.74 -8.12
C HIS A 118 -6.02 -15.39 -8.87
N PRO A 119 -4.87 -14.89 -9.36
CA PRO A 119 -4.80 -13.58 -10.01
C PRO A 119 -5.65 -13.49 -11.29
N ASP A 120 -5.72 -14.57 -12.07
CA ASP A 120 -6.46 -14.57 -13.34
C ASP A 120 -7.95 -14.94 -13.19
N VAL A 121 -8.30 -15.68 -12.13
CA VAL A 121 -9.68 -16.13 -11.85
C VAL A 121 -10.01 -15.92 -10.38
N PRO A 122 -10.10 -14.65 -9.93
CA PRO A 122 -10.50 -14.38 -8.55
C PRO A 122 -11.90 -14.94 -8.32
N LYS A 123 -12.18 -15.35 -7.07
CA LYS A 123 -13.51 -15.86 -6.74
C LYS A 123 -14.56 -14.75 -6.87
N ASN A 124 -15.75 -15.13 -7.33
CA ASN A 124 -16.93 -14.26 -7.47
C ASN A 124 -16.76 -13.10 -8.47
N VAL A 125 -15.85 -13.20 -9.43
CA VAL A 125 -15.75 -12.24 -10.54
C VAL A 125 -15.79 -12.95 -11.89
N SER A 126 -16.30 -12.25 -12.88
CA SER A 126 -16.34 -12.70 -14.28
C SER A 126 -15.56 -11.72 -15.14
N LYS A 127 -14.93 -12.22 -16.21
CA LYS A 127 -14.21 -11.38 -17.18
C LYS A 127 -15.11 -10.31 -17.82
N SER A 128 -16.37 -10.66 -18.05
CA SER A 128 -17.44 -9.75 -18.46
C SER A 128 -18.72 -10.20 -17.77
N ILE A 129 -19.54 -9.24 -17.35
CA ILE A 129 -20.92 -9.49 -16.91
C ILE A 129 -21.80 -9.03 -18.06
N THR A 130 -22.21 -9.96 -18.92
CA THR A 130 -23.27 -9.71 -19.89
C THR A 130 -24.58 -9.87 -19.14
N VAL A 131 -25.20 -8.73 -18.80
CA VAL A 131 -26.57 -8.71 -18.28
C VAL A 131 -27.46 -8.76 -19.52
N ASP A 132 -28.34 -9.76 -19.61
CA ASP A 132 -29.40 -9.79 -20.62
C ASP A 132 -30.41 -8.65 -20.41
#